data_AF-A0A6C0B654-F1
#
_entry.id   AF-A0A6C0B654-F1
#
_cell.length_a   1.000
_cell.length_b   1.000
_cell.length_c   1.000
_cell.angle_alpha   90.00
_cell.angle_beta   90.00
_cell.angle_gamma   90.00
#
_symmetry.space_group_name_H-M   'P 1'
#
loop_
_entity.id
_entity.type
_entity.pdbx_description
1 polymer ?
#
loop_
_entity_poly.entity_id
_entity_poly.type
_entity_poly.pdbx_seq_one_letter_code
_entity_poly.pdbx_strand_id
1 'polypeptide(L)'
;MNVVIKNRENARIFSAMFQNIRLFCEHINLMFSADRLYAQGMDSSHISIFEFSIPKTWFDVYEYSSEQTSIVVGVNVALLFKILNTREETHEIHLKYLEATGDKLIVNLLNPAESKSAFDKYFEIPLIDLESELMAIPEIEYQAEFSLASSNFSSLIGQLKQFGADLQIKCSEDEIRLISNSNESGNMSVVVPIDDLSLFAINEGETLNLSFSLAHFHNICAFHKVSGTINLKISDNYPLKATYILELPKYEDDEIAKMAHIVVFLAPRMSDDDN
;
A
#
# COMPACT_ATOMS: atom_id res chain seq x y z
N MET A 1 0.49 -9.42 22.76
CA MET A 1 0.53 -9.75 21.31
C MET A 1 1.96 -10.07 20.92
N ASN A 2 2.16 -11.13 20.14
CA ASN A 2 3.46 -11.55 19.61
C ASN A 2 3.30 -11.97 18.14
N VAL A 3 4.01 -11.31 17.24
CA VAL A 3 3.95 -11.56 15.80
C VAL A 3 5.37 -11.77 15.27
N VAL A 4 5.56 -12.80 14.44
CA VAL A 4 6.87 -13.15 13.89
C VAL A 4 6.78 -13.33 12.38
N ILE A 5 7.75 -12.75 11.66
CA ILE A 5 7.98 -12.93 10.22
C ILE A 5 9.36 -13.56 10.05
N LYS A 6 9.39 -14.82 9.63
CA LYS A 6 10.60 -15.60 9.36
C LYS A 6 10.88 -15.69 7.87
N ASN A 7 9.83 -15.75 7.04
CA ASN A 7 10.00 -15.78 5.60
C ASN A 7 10.76 -14.52 5.11
N ARG A 8 11.90 -14.74 4.45
CA ARG A 8 12.79 -13.66 3.99
C ARG A 8 12.11 -12.67 3.06
N GLU A 9 11.25 -13.16 2.16
CA GLU A 9 10.55 -12.31 1.21
C GLU A 9 9.47 -11.49 1.91
N ASN A 10 8.68 -12.10 2.79
CA ASN A 10 7.71 -11.39 3.62
C ASN A 10 8.38 -10.32 4.48
N ALA A 11 9.55 -10.62 5.09
CA ALA A 11 10.30 -9.64 5.87
C ALA A 11 10.79 -8.45 5.01
N ARG A 12 11.18 -8.70 3.75
CA ARG A 12 11.54 -7.67 2.76
C ARG A 12 10.33 -6.82 2.40
N ILE A 13 9.19 -7.45 2.09
CA ILE A 13 7.91 -6.81 1.75
C ILE A 13 7.42 -5.93 2.90
N PHE A 14 7.41 -6.45 4.13
CA PHE A 14 7.01 -5.72 5.34
C PHE A 14 7.87 -4.46 5.55
N SER A 15 9.18 -4.60 5.43
CA SER A 15 10.11 -3.46 5.57
C SER A 15 9.91 -2.41 4.47
N ALA A 16 9.75 -2.84 3.22
CA ALA A 16 9.52 -1.97 2.07
C ALA A 16 8.14 -1.29 2.11
N MET A 17 7.13 -1.93 2.70
CA MET A 17 5.82 -1.31 2.93
C MET A 17 5.96 -0.06 3.80
N PHE A 18 6.60 -0.16 4.97
CA PHE A 18 6.82 1.00 5.85
C PHE A 18 7.78 2.04 5.26
N GLN A 19 8.70 1.65 4.38
CA GLN A 19 9.49 2.59 3.58
C GLN A 19 8.60 3.50 2.73
N ASN A 20 7.49 2.99 2.24
CA ASN A 20 6.62 3.71 1.32
C ASN A 20 5.46 4.41 2.05
N ILE A 21 4.95 3.86 3.15
CA ILE A 21 3.93 4.51 3.99
C ILE A 21 4.39 5.88 4.50
N ARG A 22 5.70 6.07 4.75
CA ARG A 22 6.25 7.38 5.16
C ARG A 22 6.04 8.50 4.13
N LEU A 23 5.69 8.16 2.88
CA LEU A 23 5.33 9.14 1.84
C LEU A 23 3.92 9.70 2.02
N PHE A 24 3.10 9.06 2.86
CA PHE A 24 1.71 9.42 3.13
C PHE A 24 1.59 10.07 4.51
N CYS A 25 2.10 9.42 5.56
CA CYS A 25 1.93 9.89 6.94
C CYS A 25 3.22 9.77 7.77
N GLU A 26 3.33 10.64 8.77
CA GLU A 26 4.42 10.60 9.76
C GLU A 26 4.15 9.56 10.86
N HIS A 27 2.89 9.47 11.30
CA HIS A 27 2.42 8.63 12.39
C HIS A 27 1.26 7.77 11.91
N ILE A 28 1.15 6.54 12.44
CA ILE A 28 0.08 5.62 12.08
C ILE A 28 -0.30 4.74 13.27
N ASN A 29 -1.59 4.41 13.38
CA ASN A 29 -2.09 3.39 14.30
C ASN A 29 -2.04 2.00 13.64
N LEU A 30 -1.25 1.10 14.22
CA LEU A 30 -1.25 -0.32 13.88
C LEU A 30 -2.26 -1.06 14.75
N MET A 31 -3.31 -1.59 14.13
CA MET A 31 -4.40 -2.29 14.81
C MET A 31 -4.23 -3.79 14.65
N PHE A 32 -3.86 -4.47 15.72
CA PHE A 32 -3.76 -5.92 15.77
C PHE A 32 -5.06 -6.49 16.35
N SER A 33 -5.77 -7.32 15.60
CA SER A 33 -6.95 -8.07 16.04
C SER A 33 -6.65 -9.57 16.08
N ALA A 34 -7.62 -10.40 16.47
CA ALA A 34 -7.43 -11.86 16.51
C ALA A 34 -7.17 -12.52 15.13
N ASP A 35 -7.44 -11.80 14.04
CA ASP A 35 -7.44 -12.31 12.66
C ASP A 35 -6.49 -11.57 11.71
N ARG A 36 -6.08 -10.33 12.00
CA ARG A 36 -5.23 -9.54 11.11
C ARG A 36 -4.47 -8.41 11.80
N LEU A 37 -3.44 -7.92 11.13
CA LEU A 37 -2.89 -6.58 11.31
C LEU A 37 -3.56 -5.65 10.29
N TYR A 38 -4.15 -4.55 10.76
CA TYR A 38 -4.78 -3.53 9.93
C TYR A 38 -4.22 -2.14 10.27
N ALA A 39 -4.16 -1.26 9.29
CA ALA A 39 -4.01 0.17 9.53
C ALA A 39 -4.68 0.96 8.41
N GLN A 40 -5.14 2.15 8.75
CA GLN A 40 -5.70 3.12 7.81
C GLN A 40 -5.16 4.50 8.15
N GLY A 41 -4.94 5.31 7.13
CA GLY A 41 -4.55 6.71 7.30
C GLY A 41 -4.84 7.55 6.06
N MET A 42 -4.66 8.85 6.20
CA MET A 42 -4.69 9.79 5.08
C MET A 42 -3.28 10.29 4.82
N ASP A 43 -3.04 10.75 3.59
CA ASP A 43 -1.85 11.55 3.34
C ASP A 43 -1.98 12.95 3.98
N SER A 44 -0.86 13.66 4.11
CA SER A 44 -0.82 14.99 4.71
C SER A 44 -1.69 16.05 4.03
N SER A 45 -2.08 15.85 2.76
CA SER A 45 -2.99 16.76 2.04
C SER A 45 -4.46 16.37 2.15
N HIS A 46 -4.77 15.22 2.77
CA HIS A 46 -6.12 14.65 2.88
C HIS A 46 -6.79 14.36 1.53
N ILE A 47 -6.02 14.17 0.46
CA ILE A 47 -6.52 13.86 -0.89
C ILE A 47 -6.59 12.35 -1.14
N SER A 48 -5.77 11.58 -0.42
CA SER A 48 -5.69 10.13 -0.53
C SER A 48 -5.86 9.46 0.82
N ILE A 49 -6.50 8.30 0.78
CA ILE A 49 -6.66 7.38 1.91
C ILE A 49 -5.87 6.14 1.57
N PHE A 50 -5.07 5.65 2.49
CA PHE A 50 -4.41 4.36 2.34
C PHE A 50 -4.84 3.44 3.47
N GLU A 51 -4.95 2.15 3.16
CA GLU A 51 -5.12 1.10 4.14
C GLU A 51 -4.27 -0.10 3.78
N PHE A 52 -3.89 -0.87 4.79
CA PHE A 52 -3.36 -2.21 4.56
C PHE A 52 -3.98 -3.19 5.54
N SER A 53 -4.16 -4.41 5.06
CA SER A 53 -4.72 -5.52 5.81
C SER A 53 -3.85 -6.74 5.58
N ILE A 54 -3.24 -7.26 6.64
CA ILE A 54 -2.36 -8.41 6.61
C ILE A 54 -2.98 -9.50 7.50
N PRO A 55 -3.56 -10.57 6.92
CA PRO A 55 -4.15 -11.67 7.68
C PRO A 55 -3.13 -12.35 8.59
N LYS A 56 -3.59 -12.92 9.70
CA LYS A 56 -2.73 -13.66 10.63
C LYS A 56 -1.96 -14.81 9.96
N THR A 57 -2.52 -15.39 8.89
CA THR A 57 -1.94 -16.49 8.12
C THR A 57 -0.74 -16.08 7.27
N TRP A 58 -0.54 -14.78 7.05
CA TRP A 58 0.63 -14.23 6.36
C TRP A 58 1.89 -14.23 7.24
N PHE A 59 1.70 -14.26 8.56
CA PHE A 59 2.77 -14.31 9.56
C PHE A 59 3.10 -15.76 9.93
N ASP A 60 4.38 -16.02 10.24
CA ASP A 60 4.83 -17.33 10.72
C ASP A 60 4.34 -17.61 12.14
N VAL A 61 4.23 -16.57 12.97
CA VAL A 61 3.60 -16.62 14.29
C VAL A 61 2.69 -15.40 14.43
N TYR A 62 1.46 -15.62 14.86
CA TYR A 62 0.51 -14.55 15.19
C TYR A 62 -0.26 -14.93 16.45
N GLU A 63 0.22 -14.47 17.60
CA GLU A 63 -0.35 -14.73 18.91
C GLU A 63 -1.04 -13.48 19.44
N TYR A 64 -2.36 -13.58 19.57
CA TYR A 64 -3.22 -12.53 20.12
C TYR A 64 -3.92 -13.06 21.38
N SER A 65 -3.58 -12.48 22.53
CA SER A 65 -4.04 -12.94 23.85
C SER A 65 -4.82 -11.87 24.63
N SER A 66 -5.13 -10.74 23.99
CA SER A 66 -5.90 -9.67 24.63
C SER A 66 -7.39 -10.03 24.66
N GLU A 67 -8.09 -9.55 25.67
CA GLU A 67 -9.56 -9.58 25.71
C GLU A 67 -10.20 -8.46 24.87
N GLN A 68 -9.40 -7.48 24.42
CA GLN A 68 -9.87 -6.39 23.57
C GLN A 68 -10.14 -6.88 22.14
N THR A 69 -11.01 -6.17 21.41
CA THR A 69 -11.26 -6.45 19.98
C THR A 69 -10.01 -6.22 19.13
N SER A 70 -9.24 -5.18 19.46
CA SER A 70 -7.97 -4.86 18.80
C SER A 70 -7.03 -4.15 19.76
N ILE A 71 -5.74 -4.51 19.72
CA ILE A 71 -4.67 -3.74 20.34
C ILE A 71 -4.23 -2.68 19.32
N VAL A 72 -4.28 -1.42 19.71
CA VAL A 72 -3.88 -0.28 18.88
C VAL A 72 -2.50 0.21 19.32
N VAL A 73 -1.57 0.28 18.37
CA VAL A 73 -0.18 0.66 18.61
C VAL A 73 0.17 1.83 17.68
N GLY A 74 0.15 3.04 18.23
CA GLY A 74 0.55 4.25 17.50
C GLY A 74 2.06 4.38 17.40
N VAL A 75 2.58 4.49 16.17
CA VAL A 75 4.03 4.52 15.90
C VAL A 75 4.41 5.66 14.96
N ASN A 76 5.64 6.16 15.11
CA ASN A 76 6.28 6.98 14.10
C ASN A 76 6.79 6.08 12.96
N VAL A 77 6.28 6.29 11.75
CA VAL A 77 6.54 5.44 10.58
C VAL A 77 8.01 5.50 10.17
N ALA A 78 8.62 6.68 10.22
CA ALA A 78 10.02 6.86 9.87
C ALA A 78 10.96 6.13 10.84
N LEU A 79 10.65 6.13 12.14
CA LEU A 79 11.39 5.38 13.15
C LEU A 79 11.23 3.87 12.95
N LEU A 80 10.00 3.39 12.75
CA LEU A 80 9.74 1.98 12.49
C LEU A 80 10.50 1.50 11.24
N PHE A 81 10.40 2.24 10.12
CA PHE A 81 11.17 1.93 8.91
C PHE A 81 12.68 1.96 9.17
N LYS A 82 13.19 2.96 9.91
CA LYS A 82 14.62 3.04 10.24
C LYS A 82 15.10 1.78 10.95
N ILE A 83 14.32 1.26 11.90
CA ILE A 83 14.62 0.01 12.61
C ILE A 83 14.58 -1.18 11.66
N LEU A 84 13.50 -1.35 10.90
CA LEU A 84 13.33 -2.44 9.93
C LEU A 84 14.44 -2.44 8.86
N ASN A 85 14.94 -1.27 8.47
CA ASN A 85 16.00 -1.14 7.48
C ASN A 85 17.40 -1.51 8.03
N THR A 86 17.55 -1.71 9.34
CA THR A 86 18.78 -2.29 9.92
C THR A 86 18.83 -3.82 9.83
N ARG A 87 17.77 -4.45 9.33
CA ARG A 87 17.64 -5.89 9.16
C ARG A 87 18.63 -6.41 8.11
N GLU A 88 19.27 -7.52 8.43
CA GLU A 88 20.08 -8.30 7.50
C GLU A 88 19.24 -9.42 6.89
N GLU A 89 19.64 -9.97 5.74
CA GLU A 89 18.81 -10.93 5.00
C GLU A 89 18.34 -12.13 5.83
N THR A 90 19.15 -12.57 6.80
CA THR A 90 18.87 -13.73 7.66
C THR A 90 18.01 -13.42 8.88
N HIS A 91 17.79 -12.16 9.21
CA HIS A 91 17.00 -11.79 10.39
C HIS A 91 15.51 -12.07 10.21
N GLU A 92 14.93 -12.73 11.21
CA GLU A 92 13.49 -12.77 11.47
C GLU A 92 13.06 -11.47 12.15
N ILE A 93 11.85 -10.98 11.83
CA ILE A 93 11.25 -9.81 12.48
C ILE A 93 10.30 -10.29 13.56
N HIS A 94 10.52 -9.87 14.81
CA HIS A 94 9.67 -10.18 15.96
C HIS A 94 9.08 -8.88 16.50
N LEU A 95 7.75 -8.78 16.51
CA LEU A 95 7.00 -7.66 17.07
C LEU A 95 6.28 -8.12 18.32
N LYS A 96 6.52 -7.46 19.46
CA LYS A 96 5.91 -7.81 20.74
C LYS A 96 5.34 -6.59 21.41
N TYR A 97 4.08 -6.72 21.83
CA TYR A 97 3.42 -5.75 22.71
C TYR A 97 2.96 -6.46 23.96
N LEU A 98 3.37 -5.92 25.11
CA LEU A 98 3.01 -6.39 26.44
C LEU A 98 2.08 -5.36 27.09
N GLU A 99 0.85 -5.75 27.36
CA GLU A 99 -0.14 -4.85 28.01
C GLU A 99 0.34 -4.34 29.38
N ALA A 100 1.13 -5.15 30.09
CA ALA A 100 1.69 -4.78 31.39
C ALA A 100 2.66 -3.58 31.32
N THR A 101 3.36 -3.39 30.19
CA THR A 101 4.23 -2.21 29.99
C THR A 101 3.51 -1.11 29.23
N GLY A 102 2.67 -1.48 28.25
CA GLY A 102 1.67 -0.61 27.62
C GLY A 102 2.17 0.55 26.77
N ASP A 103 3.41 1.02 27.01
CA ASP A 103 3.98 2.27 26.50
C ASP A 103 4.95 2.08 25.33
N LYS A 104 5.29 0.83 25.01
CA LYS A 104 6.33 0.48 24.03
C LYS A 104 5.94 -0.70 23.14
N LEU A 105 6.36 -0.64 21.88
CA LEU A 105 6.45 -1.79 20.98
C LEU A 105 7.88 -2.32 20.99
N ILE A 106 8.05 -3.58 21.33
CA ILE A 106 9.35 -4.26 21.26
C ILE A 106 9.52 -4.81 19.84
N VAL A 107 10.63 -4.47 19.20
CA VAL A 107 11.00 -4.96 17.87
C VAL A 107 12.36 -5.65 17.97
N ASN A 108 12.39 -6.95 17.72
CA ASN A 108 13.65 -7.70 17.71
C ASN A 108 13.93 -8.23 16.30
N LEU A 109 15.16 -8.06 15.85
CA LEU A 109 15.67 -8.63 14.61
C LEU A 109 16.63 -9.75 15.01
N LEU A 110 16.15 -10.99 14.93
CA LEU A 110 16.81 -12.15 15.50
C LEU A 110 17.30 -13.07 14.40
N ASN A 111 18.48 -13.65 14.56
CA ASN A 111 18.88 -14.73 13.67
C ASN A 111 18.24 -16.05 14.08
N PRO A 112 17.90 -16.91 13.11
CA PRO A 112 17.58 -18.30 13.39
C PRO A 112 18.74 -18.92 14.18
N ALA A 113 18.42 -19.74 15.18
CA ALA A 113 19.41 -20.35 16.07
C ALA A 113 20.51 -21.13 15.34
N GLU A 114 20.24 -21.56 14.10
CA GLU A 114 21.14 -22.33 13.24
C GLU A 114 22.08 -21.46 12.39
N SER A 115 21.85 -20.14 12.31
CA SER A 115 22.67 -19.20 11.53
C SER A 115 23.36 -18.17 12.44
N LYS A 116 24.69 -18.15 12.45
CA LYS A 116 25.50 -17.14 13.16
C LYS A 116 25.99 -16.00 12.26
N SER A 117 25.30 -15.76 11.15
CA SER A 117 25.73 -14.82 10.11
C SER A 117 25.63 -13.35 10.53
N ALA A 118 24.73 -13.02 11.47
CA ALA A 118 24.48 -11.67 11.93
C ALA A 118 24.31 -11.62 13.45
N PHE A 119 24.36 -10.42 14.03
CA PHE A 119 24.07 -10.21 15.45
C PHE A 119 22.59 -9.91 15.65
N ASP A 120 22.03 -10.40 16.74
CA ASP A 120 20.66 -10.04 17.14
C ASP A 120 20.58 -8.56 17.52
N LYS A 121 19.47 -7.92 17.18
CA LYS A 121 19.22 -6.51 17.45
C LYS A 121 17.90 -6.36 18.21
N TYR A 122 17.91 -5.56 19.27
CA TYR A 122 16.78 -5.39 20.18
C TYR A 122 16.42 -3.90 20.23
N PHE A 123 15.16 -3.58 19.96
CA PHE A 123 14.66 -2.22 19.93
C PHE A 123 13.40 -2.08 20.77
N GLU A 124 13.25 -0.92 21.40
CA GLU A 124 12.02 -0.48 22.05
C GLU A 124 11.57 0.80 21.36
N ILE A 125 10.37 0.79 20.78
CA ILE A 125 9.75 1.94 20.13
C ILE A 125 8.75 2.55 21.13
N PRO A 126 8.93 3.81 21.56
CA PRO A 126 7.92 4.48 22.36
C PRO A 126 6.64 4.67 21.55
N LEU A 127 5.50 4.36 22.15
CA LEU A 127 4.20 4.52 21.52
C LEU A 127 3.70 5.95 21.62
N ILE A 128 2.90 6.32 20.64
CA ILE A 128 2.27 7.63 20.56
C ILE A 128 0.77 7.41 20.66
N ASP A 129 0.11 8.23 21.47
CA ASP A 129 -1.34 8.26 21.51
C ASP A 129 -1.83 9.07 20.30
N LEU A 130 -2.56 8.40 19.41
CA LEU A 130 -3.06 8.97 18.17
C LEU A 130 -4.58 8.84 18.17
N GLU A 131 -5.26 9.98 18.21
CA GLU A 131 -6.68 10.04 17.90
C GLU A 131 -6.84 9.77 16.39
N SER A 132 -7.32 8.58 16.04
CA SER A 132 -7.66 8.26 14.65
C SER A 132 -9.05 7.65 14.57
N GLU A 133 -9.94 8.31 13.85
CA GLU A 133 -11.21 7.72 13.44
C GLU A 133 -11.01 6.95 12.14
N LEU A 134 -11.41 5.67 12.14
CA LEU A 134 -11.45 4.89 10.91
C LEU A 134 -12.58 5.42 10.02
N MET A 135 -12.24 5.72 8.78
CA MET A 135 -13.22 6.04 7.76
C MET A 135 -13.81 4.76 7.19
N ALA A 136 -15.14 4.68 7.21
CA ALA A 136 -15.86 3.64 6.50
C ALA A 136 -15.75 3.90 4.99
N ILE A 137 -15.13 2.96 4.27
CA ILE A 137 -15.02 3.02 2.82
C ILE A 137 -16.24 2.29 2.23
N PRO A 138 -17.08 2.97 1.43
CA PRO A 138 -18.24 2.33 0.83
C PRO A 138 -17.81 1.31 -0.23
N GLU A 139 -18.63 0.28 -0.44
CA GLU A 139 -18.48 -0.58 -1.61
C GLU A 139 -18.87 0.23 -2.86
N ILE A 140 -17.95 0.28 -3.83
CA ILE A 140 -18.10 1.03 -5.07
C ILE A 140 -18.01 0.03 -6.22
N GLU A 141 -19.03 0.06 -7.08
CA GLU A 141 -19.01 -0.61 -8.38
C GLU A 141 -18.27 0.28 -9.38
N TYR A 142 -17.02 -0.07 -9.67
CA TYR A 142 -16.18 0.68 -10.60
C TYR A 142 -16.54 0.37 -12.05
N GLN A 143 -16.52 1.39 -12.91
CA GLN A 143 -16.83 1.26 -14.34
C GLN A 143 -15.71 0.59 -15.14
N ALA A 144 -14.46 0.70 -14.70
CA ALA A 144 -13.34 0.00 -15.33
C ALA A 144 -12.32 -0.51 -14.30
N GLU A 145 -11.67 -1.60 -14.65
CA GLU A 145 -10.61 -2.26 -13.88
C GLU A 145 -9.50 -2.74 -14.82
N PHE A 146 -8.25 -2.44 -14.48
CA PHE A 146 -7.12 -2.95 -15.21
C PHE A 146 -5.94 -3.27 -14.30
N SER A 147 -5.17 -4.29 -14.67
CA SER A 147 -3.97 -4.72 -13.93
C SER A 147 -2.77 -4.86 -14.85
N LEU A 148 -1.60 -4.47 -14.34
CA LEU A 148 -0.36 -4.47 -15.10
C LEU A 148 0.86 -4.57 -14.20
N ALA A 149 2.02 -4.80 -14.81
CA ALA A 149 3.30 -4.87 -14.12
C ALA A 149 3.60 -3.54 -13.40
N SER A 150 3.71 -3.59 -12.07
CA SER A 150 3.87 -2.42 -11.21
C SER A 150 5.16 -1.64 -11.50
N SER A 151 6.25 -2.34 -11.85
CA SER A 151 7.55 -1.73 -12.17
C SER A 151 7.50 -0.88 -13.45
N ASN A 152 6.82 -1.40 -14.48
CA ASN A 152 6.66 -0.71 -15.76
C ASN A 152 5.78 0.52 -15.57
N PHE A 153 4.67 0.34 -14.88
CA PHE A 153 3.75 1.43 -14.60
C PHE A 153 4.37 2.51 -13.71
N SER A 154 5.11 2.13 -12.67
CA SER A 154 5.84 3.09 -11.82
C SER A 154 6.86 3.91 -12.62
N SER A 155 7.56 3.28 -13.55
CA SER A 155 8.51 3.96 -14.43
C SER A 155 7.81 4.93 -15.37
N LEU A 156 6.66 4.52 -15.95
CA LEU A 156 5.82 5.36 -16.81
C LEU A 156 5.25 6.58 -16.07
N ILE A 157 4.72 6.41 -14.86
CA ILE A 157 4.25 7.52 -14.02
C ILE A 157 5.40 8.47 -13.66
N GLY A 158 6.59 7.94 -13.39
CA GLY A 158 7.80 8.75 -13.16
C GLY A 158 8.23 9.57 -14.38
N GLN A 159 7.99 9.07 -15.60
CA GLN A 159 8.23 9.82 -16.83
C GLN A 159 7.15 10.90 -17.02
N LEU A 160 5.87 10.55 -16.92
CA LEU A 160 4.74 11.50 -17.07
C LEU A 160 4.86 12.68 -16.11
N LYS A 161 5.26 12.43 -14.86
CA LYS A 161 5.50 13.48 -13.83
C LYS A 161 6.53 14.54 -14.25
N GLN A 162 7.41 14.25 -15.19
CA GLN A 162 8.38 15.24 -15.71
C GLN A 162 7.75 16.24 -16.69
N PHE A 163 6.56 15.92 -17.23
CA PHE A 163 5.87 16.71 -18.25
C PHE A 163 4.62 17.42 -17.71
N GLY A 164 4.30 17.34 -16.42
CA GLY A 164 3.12 17.99 -15.86
C GLY A 164 2.80 17.55 -14.44
N ALA A 165 1.84 18.25 -13.84
CA ALA A 165 1.36 17.97 -12.49
C ALA A 165 0.22 16.95 -12.46
N ASP A 166 -0.45 16.76 -13.59
CA ASP A 166 -1.71 16.02 -13.70
C ASP A 166 -1.61 14.86 -14.69
N LEU A 167 -2.09 13.71 -14.23
CA LEU A 167 -2.28 12.50 -15.01
C LEU A 167 -3.72 12.46 -15.48
N GLN A 168 -3.94 12.62 -16.78
CA GLN A 168 -5.21 12.32 -17.40
C GLN A 168 -5.22 10.86 -17.88
N ILE A 169 -6.20 10.09 -17.42
CA ILE A 169 -6.45 8.69 -17.81
C ILE A 169 -7.69 8.68 -18.69
N LYS A 170 -7.52 8.34 -19.97
CA LYS A 170 -8.61 8.03 -20.89
C LYS A 170 -8.71 6.51 -21.03
N CYS A 171 -9.87 5.95 -20.77
CA CYS A 171 -10.11 4.51 -20.78
C CYS A 171 -11.40 4.21 -21.55
N SER A 172 -11.30 3.44 -22.63
CA SER A 172 -12.43 2.89 -23.39
C SER A 172 -12.17 1.41 -23.71
N GLU A 173 -13.13 0.72 -24.30
CA GLU A 173 -12.98 -0.67 -24.77
C GLU A 173 -11.78 -0.87 -25.71
N ASP A 174 -11.43 0.16 -26.49
CA ASP A 174 -10.39 0.11 -27.51
C ASP A 174 -9.00 0.52 -26.99
N GLU A 175 -8.93 1.41 -25.99
CA GLU A 175 -7.68 2.06 -25.62
C GLU A 175 -7.63 2.52 -24.16
N ILE A 176 -6.49 2.27 -23.51
CA ILE A 176 -6.09 3.01 -22.30
C ILE A 176 -4.98 3.98 -22.69
N ARG A 177 -5.21 5.27 -22.46
CA ARG A 177 -4.24 6.34 -22.72
C ARG A 177 -3.96 7.17 -21.49
N LEU A 178 -2.69 7.30 -21.18
CA LEU A 178 -2.18 8.17 -20.12
C LEU A 178 -1.61 9.44 -20.75
N ILE A 179 -1.96 10.60 -20.20
CA ILE A 179 -1.58 11.90 -20.74
C ILE A 179 -1.10 12.79 -19.60
N SER A 180 0.00 13.50 -19.83
CA SER A 180 0.45 14.61 -19.02
C SER A 180 0.69 15.81 -19.95
N ASN A 181 0.03 16.93 -19.65
CA ASN A 181 0.13 18.15 -20.44
C ASN A 181 0.72 19.29 -19.60
N SER A 182 1.61 20.08 -20.21
CA SER A 182 2.15 21.30 -19.62
C SER A 182 2.56 22.28 -20.71
N ASN A 183 2.14 23.54 -20.54
CA ASN A 183 2.57 24.63 -21.42
C ASN A 183 4.07 24.93 -21.29
N GLU A 184 4.69 24.55 -20.17
CA GLU A 184 6.09 24.84 -19.87
C GLU A 184 7.02 23.66 -20.18
N SER A 185 6.58 22.44 -19.88
CA SER A 185 7.40 21.22 -19.98
C SER A 185 7.11 20.38 -21.23
N GLY A 186 6.14 20.80 -22.04
CA GLY A 186 5.63 20.02 -23.16
C GLY A 186 4.65 18.93 -22.72
N ASN A 187 4.20 18.14 -23.69
CA ASN A 187 3.16 17.13 -23.48
C ASN A 187 3.72 15.73 -23.72
N MET A 188 3.28 14.77 -22.91
CA MET A 188 3.56 13.35 -23.07
C MET A 188 2.24 12.58 -23.10
N SER A 189 2.07 11.70 -24.08
CA SER A 189 0.96 10.75 -24.13
C SER A 189 1.49 9.36 -24.41
N VAL A 190 0.95 8.37 -23.71
CA VAL A 190 1.30 6.97 -23.87
C VAL A 190 0.02 6.15 -23.99
N VAL A 191 -0.03 5.33 -25.03
CA VAL A 191 -1.05 4.29 -25.17
C VAL A 191 -0.53 3.05 -24.45
N VAL A 192 -1.30 2.54 -23.50
CA VAL A 192 -1.03 1.28 -22.83
C VAL A 192 -1.70 0.18 -23.65
N PRO A 193 -0.94 -0.72 -24.28
CA PRO A 193 -1.53 -1.81 -25.07
C PRO A 193 -2.36 -2.71 -24.16
N ILE A 194 -3.60 -2.99 -24.55
CA ILE A 194 -4.49 -3.87 -23.77
C ILE A 194 -3.88 -5.28 -23.64
N ASP A 195 -3.18 -5.74 -24.68
CA ASP A 195 -2.49 -7.05 -24.70
C ASP A 195 -1.36 -7.17 -23.65
N ASP A 196 -0.83 -6.03 -23.17
CA ASP A 196 0.21 -6.01 -22.13
C ASP A 196 -0.38 -6.04 -20.70
N LEU A 197 -1.71 -5.96 -20.56
CA LEU A 197 -2.41 -5.98 -19.28
C LEU A 197 -2.65 -7.43 -18.82
N SER A 198 -2.51 -7.67 -17.52
CA SER A 198 -2.87 -8.96 -16.93
C SER A 198 -4.37 -9.09 -16.67
N LEU A 199 -5.09 -7.96 -16.64
CA LEU A 199 -6.53 -7.87 -16.51
C LEU A 199 -6.99 -6.58 -17.18
N PHE A 200 -8.08 -6.64 -17.93
CA PHE A 200 -8.78 -5.48 -18.45
C PHE A 200 -10.28 -5.75 -18.50
N ALA A 201 -11.07 -4.87 -17.88
CA ALA A 201 -12.51 -4.89 -17.92
C ALA A 201 -13.04 -3.45 -17.88
N ILE A 202 -14.05 -3.16 -18.68
CA ILE A 202 -14.80 -1.90 -18.69
C ILE A 202 -16.26 -2.21 -18.99
N ASN A 203 -17.18 -1.45 -18.41
CA ASN A 203 -18.60 -1.57 -18.72
C ASN A 203 -18.88 -1.22 -20.19
N GLU A 204 -19.79 -1.97 -20.82
CA GLU A 204 -20.06 -1.85 -22.27
C GLU A 204 -20.50 -0.42 -22.64
N GLY A 205 -19.83 0.16 -23.64
CA GLY A 205 -20.12 1.51 -24.14
C GLY A 205 -19.61 2.67 -23.27
N GLU A 206 -18.92 2.40 -22.16
CA GLU A 206 -18.34 3.45 -21.32
C GLU A 206 -17.05 4.04 -21.92
N THR A 207 -16.80 5.31 -21.60
CA THR A 207 -15.53 5.97 -21.88
C THR A 207 -15.22 6.92 -20.74
N LEU A 208 -14.20 6.58 -19.95
CA LEU A 208 -13.77 7.35 -18.79
C LEU A 208 -12.69 8.35 -19.18
N ASN A 209 -12.74 9.54 -18.60
CA ASN A 209 -11.75 10.59 -18.79
C ASN A 209 -11.50 11.32 -17.46
N LEU A 210 -10.58 10.77 -16.66
CA LEU A 210 -10.34 11.19 -15.29
C LEU A 210 -8.98 11.85 -15.15
N SER A 211 -8.86 12.85 -14.29
CA SER A 211 -7.58 13.50 -13.98
C SER A 211 -7.18 13.26 -12.54
N PHE A 212 -5.90 13.00 -12.28
CA PHE A 212 -5.34 12.77 -10.95
C PHE A 212 -4.02 13.51 -10.76
N SER A 213 -3.67 13.84 -9.52
CA SER A 213 -2.36 14.44 -9.25
C SER A 213 -1.22 13.42 -9.46
N LEU A 214 -0.30 13.70 -10.38
CA LEU A 214 0.89 12.86 -10.63
C LEU A 214 1.79 12.73 -9.41
N ALA A 215 1.83 13.74 -8.52
CA ALA A 215 2.59 13.68 -7.29
C ALA A 215 2.07 12.56 -6.36
N HIS A 216 0.76 12.52 -6.13
CA HIS A 216 0.11 11.49 -5.31
C HIS A 216 0.15 10.13 -5.99
N PHE A 217 -0.14 10.08 -7.29
CA PHE A 217 -0.11 8.86 -8.08
C PHE A 217 1.29 8.23 -8.10
N HIS A 218 2.35 9.04 -8.15
CA HIS A 218 3.73 8.58 -8.04
C HIS A 218 4.03 7.97 -6.66
N ASN A 219 3.46 8.52 -5.57
CA ASN A 219 3.59 7.91 -4.24
C ASN A 219 2.91 6.53 -4.18
N ILE A 220 1.74 6.38 -4.82
CA ILE A 220 1.05 5.08 -4.98
C ILE A 220 1.95 4.09 -5.74
N CYS A 221 2.65 4.56 -6.78
CA CYS A 221 3.55 3.72 -7.57
C CYS A 221 4.82 3.27 -6.80
N ALA A 222 5.16 3.90 -5.68
CA ALA A 222 6.34 3.53 -4.88
C ALA A 222 6.28 2.08 -4.34
N PHE A 223 5.07 1.51 -4.22
CA PHE A 223 4.85 0.12 -3.80
C PHE A 223 5.23 -0.94 -4.87
N HIS A 224 5.75 -0.54 -6.03
CA HIS A 224 6.17 -1.48 -7.09
C HIS A 224 7.24 -2.52 -6.67
N LYS A 225 7.98 -2.29 -5.57
CA LYS A 225 8.95 -3.25 -5.02
C LYS A 225 8.31 -4.24 -4.04
N VAL A 226 7.08 -3.98 -3.64
CA VAL A 226 6.31 -4.74 -2.66
C VAL A 226 5.47 -5.81 -3.37
N SER A 227 4.92 -5.48 -4.53
CA SER A 227 4.20 -6.42 -5.39
C SER A 227 4.52 -6.19 -6.86
N GLY A 228 4.59 -7.27 -7.64
CA GLY A 228 4.91 -7.23 -9.07
C GLY A 228 3.79 -6.69 -9.96
N THR A 229 2.58 -6.59 -9.44
CA THR A 229 1.39 -6.12 -10.16
C THR A 229 0.68 -5.04 -9.37
N ILE A 230 0.08 -4.09 -10.09
CA ILE A 230 -0.86 -3.11 -9.54
C ILE A 230 -2.21 -3.32 -10.21
N ASN A 231 -3.28 -3.34 -9.42
CA ASN A 231 -4.66 -3.33 -9.88
C ASN A 231 -5.25 -1.94 -9.68
N LEU A 232 -5.88 -1.40 -10.71
CA LEU A 232 -6.50 -0.08 -10.71
C LEU A 232 -7.98 -0.21 -11.05
N LYS A 233 -8.83 0.37 -10.21
CA LYS A 233 -10.26 0.53 -10.49
C LYS A 233 -10.63 2.00 -10.55
N ILE A 234 -11.37 2.38 -11.60
CA ILE A 234 -11.70 3.77 -11.91
C ILE A 234 -13.17 3.93 -12.29
N SER A 235 -13.74 5.09 -11.96
CA SER A 235 -15.13 5.46 -12.23
C SER A 235 -15.28 6.98 -12.14
N ASP A 236 -16.19 7.54 -12.93
CA ASP A 236 -16.61 8.93 -12.80
C ASP A 236 -17.30 9.10 -11.44
N ASN A 237 -16.91 10.11 -10.66
CA ASN A 237 -17.44 10.44 -9.32
C ASN A 237 -16.85 9.71 -8.11
N TYR A 238 -15.95 8.73 -8.30
CA TYR A 238 -15.34 8.02 -7.17
C TYR A 238 -13.81 8.12 -7.16
N PRO A 239 -13.18 8.12 -5.98
CA PRO A 239 -11.74 7.95 -5.87
C PRO A 239 -11.29 6.68 -6.60
N LEU A 240 -10.21 6.79 -7.38
CA LEU A 240 -9.53 5.63 -7.94
C LEU A 240 -9.07 4.73 -6.80
N LYS A 241 -9.22 3.42 -6.97
CA LYS A 241 -8.69 2.41 -6.04
C LYS A 241 -7.49 1.71 -6.66
N ALA A 242 -6.32 1.88 -6.06
CA ALA A 242 -5.11 1.15 -6.40
C ALA A 242 -4.85 0.06 -5.36
N THR A 243 -4.67 -1.19 -5.82
CA THR A 243 -4.45 -2.34 -4.94
C THR A 243 -3.14 -3.05 -5.29
N TYR A 244 -2.33 -3.33 -4.27
CA TYR A 244 -1.15 -4.17 -4.33
C TYR A 244 -1.35 -5.38 -3.42
N ILE A 245 -1.25 -6.59 -3.98
CA ILE A 245 -1.31 -7.83 -3.20
C ILE A 245 0.11 -8.21 -2.77
N LEU A 246 0.31 -8.44 -1.48
CA LEU A 246 1.62 -8.65 -0.82
C LEU A 246 2.08 -10.11 -0.86
N GLU A 247 1.27 -11.00 -1.39
CA GLU A 247 1.58 -12.41 -1.57
C GLU A 247 1.05 -12.90 -2.92
N LEU A 248 1.65 -13.96 -3.44
CA LEU A 248 1.10 -14.63 -4.62
C LEU A 248 -0.01 -15.59 -4.17
N PRO A 249 -1.12 -15.67 -4.94
CA PRO A 249 -2.10 -16.74 -4.76
C PRO A 249 -1.39 -18.08 -4.77
N LYS A 250 -1.65 -18.92 -3.76
CA LYS A 250 -1.11 -20.29 -3.70
C LYS A 250 -2.05 -21.27 -4.39
N TYR A 251 -3.34 -20.95 -4.43
CA TYR A 251 -4.38 -21.75 -5.05
C TYR A 251 -5.28 -20.87 -5.93
N GLU A 252 -5.90 -21.47 -6.94
CA GLU A 252 -6.80 -20.78 -7.88
C GLU A 252 -8.03 -20.17 -7.18
N ASP A 253 -8.49 -20.78 -6.07
CA ASP A 253 -9.65 -20.34 -5.30
C ASP A 253 -9.31 -19.33 -4.18
N ASP A 254 -8.05 -18.89 -4.06
CA ASP A 254 -7.70 -17.95 -3.01
C ASP A 254 -8.41 -16.61 -3.25
N GLU A 255 -9.29 -16.23 -2.33
CA GLU A 255 -10.00 -14.96 -2.39
C GLU A 255 -9.01 -13.80 -2.21
N ILE A 256 -8.77 -13.04 -3.28
CA ILE A 256 -7.88 -11.85 -3.28
C ILE A 256 -8.26 -10.86 -2.15
N ALA A 257 -9.55 -10.73 -1.84
CA ALA A 257 -10.05 -9.89 -0.75
C ALA A 257 -9.54 -10.31 0.63
N LYS A 258 -9.16 -11.58 0.80
CA LYS A 258 -8.61 -12.14 2.04
C LYS A 258 -7.09 -12.21 2.05
N MET A 259 -6.40 -11.86 0.96
CA MET A 259 -4.94 -11.84 0.92
C MET A 259 -4.38 -10.61 1.61
N ALA A 260 -3.11 -10.70 2.02
CA ALA A 260 -2.38 -9.52 2.48
C ALA A 260 -2.30 -8.46 1.37
N HIS A 261 -2.77 -7.24 1.63
CA HIS A 261 -2.85 -6.19 0.61
C HIS A 261 -2.63 -4.78 1.17
N ILE A 262 -2.24 -3.88 0.26
CA ILE A 262 -2.26 -2.42 0.44
C ILE A 262 -3.23 -1.85 -0.59
N VAL A 263 -4.12 -0.99 -0.13
CA VAL A 263 -5.04 -0.24 -0.98
C VAL A 263 -4.80 1.25 -0.77
N VAL A 264 -4.79 2.00 -1.87
CA VAL A 264 -4.80 3.46 -1.84
C VAL A 264 -5.96 3.98 -2.66
N PHE A 265 -6.76 4.85 -2.07
CA PHE A 265 -7.82 5.60 -2.70
C PHE A 265 -7.33 7.00 -3.01
N LEU A 266 -7.47 7.45 -4.27
CA LEU A 266 -7.04 8.76 -4.70
C LEU A 266 -8.20 9.51 -5.34
N ALA A 267 -8.58 10.65 -4.76
CA ALA A 267 -9.61 11.49 -5.32
C ALA A 267 -9.19 12.03 -6.71
N PRO A 268 -10.12 12.06 -7.68
CA PRO A 268 -9.87 12.75 -8.95
C PRO A 268 -9.70 14.25 -8.72
N ARG A 269 -9.00 14.90 -9.63
CA ARG A 269 -9.03 16.36 -9.75
C ARG A 269 -10.34 16.76 -10.42
N MET A 270 -11.01 17.72 -9.80
CA MET A 270 -12.18 18.37 -10.41
C MET A 270 -11.71 19.17 -11.63
N SER A 271 -12.46 19.10 -12.73
CA SER A 271 -12.32 20.03 -13.85
C SER A 271 -12.70 21.43 -13.38
N ASP A 272 -11.98 22.47 -13.80
CA ASP A 272 -12.41 23.86 -13.59
C ASP A 272 -13.75 24.17 -14.29
N ASP A 273 -14.21 23.30 -15.20
CA ASP A 273 -15.49 23.39 -15.91
C ASP A 273 -16.71 22.92 -15.08
N ASP A 274 -16.51 22.39 -13.87
CA ASP A 274 -17.58 21.90 -12.97
C ASP A 274 -17.97 22.90 -11.85
N ASN A 275 -17.56 24.17 -11.96
CA ASN A 275 -18.00 25.29 -11.10
C ASN A 275 -18.73 26.38 -11.90
#